data_AF-X1VFA9-F1
#
_entry.id   AF-X1VFA9-F1
#
_cell.length_a   1.000
_cell.length_b   1.000
_cell.length_c   1.000
_cell.angle_alpha   90.00
_cell.angle_beta   90.00
_cell.angle_gamma   90.00
#
_symmetry.space_group_name_H-M   'P 1'
#
loop_
_entity.id
_entity.type
_entity.pdbx_description
1 polymer ?
#
loop_
_entity_poly.entity_id
_entity_poly.type
_entity_poly.pdbx_seq_one_letter_code
_entity_poly.pdbx_strand_id
1 'polypeptide(L)' 'AVVTFVFISALIYRGFVLALTSVSIGETSQTPWGPPIYPLKITVVAGALLLGMQVLAKFIRDIAFGISGKA' A
#
# COMPACT_ATOMS: atom_id res chain seq x y z
N ALA A 1 14.66 -6.39 4.41
CA ALA A 1 13.44 -6.99 3.80
C ALA A 1 12.31 -7.14 4.81
N VAL A 2 12.54 -7.77 5.97
CA VAL A 2 11.48 -8.03 6.98
C VAL A 2 10.80 -6.75 7.49
N VAL A 3 11.56 -5.72 7.89
CA VAL A 3 11.00 -4.44 8.37
C VAL A 3 10.13 -3.78 7.30
N THR A 4 10.60 -3.74 6.05
CA THR A 4 9.86 -3.18 4.91
C THR A 4 8.57 -3.95 4.65
N PHE A 5 8.60 -5.28 4.76
CA PHE A 5 7.42 -6.13 4.58
C PHE A 5 6.36 -5.90 5.67
N VAL A 6 6.77 -5.80 6.93
CA VAL A 6 5.87 -5.47 8.06
C VAL A 6 5.28 -4.07 7.90
N PHE A 7 6.09 -3.10 7.51
CA PHE A 7 5.63 -1.73 7.31
C PHE A 7 4.62 -1.63 6.17
N ILE A 8 4.90 -2.25 5.02
CA ILE A 8 3.99 -2.26 3.87
C ILE A 8 2.67 -2.94 4.20
N SER A 9 2.69 -4.08 4.89
CA SER A 9 1.46 -4.79 5.26
C SER A 9 0.59 -3.96 6.21
N ALA A 10 1.18 -3.29 7.20
CA ALA A 10 0.48 -2.32 8.02
C ALA A 10 -0.07 -1.12 7.21
N LEU A 11 0.71 -0.61 6.25
CA LEU A 11 0.33 0.52 5.41
C LEU A 11 -0.82 0.18 4.46
N ILE A 12 -0.82 -1.01 3.85
CA ILE A 12 -1.94 -1.51 3.03
C ILE A 12 -3.19 -1.68 3.90
N TYR A 13 -3.08 -2.30 5.08
CA TYR A 13 -4.24 -2.51 5.96
C TYR A 13 -4.87 -1.20 6.40
N ARG A 14 -4.07 -0.29 6.96
CA ARG A 14 -4.55 1.03 7.41
C ARG A 14 -5.06 1.88 6.26
N GLY A 15 -4.33 1.89 5.15
CA GLY A 15 -4.72 2.62 3.94
C GLY A 15 -6.03 2.12 3.36
N PHE A 16 -6.23 0.80 3.30
CA PHE A 16 -7.46 0.19 2.77
C PHE A 16 -8.68 0.56 3.61
N VAL A 17 -8.59 0.46 4.94
CA VAL A 17 -9.65 0.90 5.85
C VAL A 17 -9.96 2.39 5.67
N LEU A 18 -8.92 3.22 5.55
CA LEU A 18 -9.08 4.66 5.33
C LEU A 18 -9.76 4.96 3.99
N ALA A 19 -9.34 4.31 2.91
CA ALA A 19 -9.92 4.49 1.58
C ALA A 19 -11.39 4.06 1.54
N LEU A 20 -11.73 2.90 2.12
CA LEU A 20 -13.12 2.44 2.21
C LEU A 20 -13.98 3.41 3.03
N THR A 21 -13.46 3.90 4.15
CA THR A 21 -14.17 4.87 4.99
C THR A 21 -14.43 6.16 4.21
N SER A 22 -13.42 6.68 3.51
CA SER A 22 -13.54 7.90 2.69
C SER A 22 -14.52 7.77 1.53
N VAL A 23 -14.58 6.59 0.90
CA VAL A 23 -15.57 6.31 -0.15
C VAL A 23 -16.97 6.24 0.45
N SER A 24 -17.14 5.59 1.61
CA SER A 24 -18.45 5.45 2.26
C SER A 24 -19.04 6.78 2.73
N ILE A 25 -18.21 7.73 3.13
CA ILE A 25 -18.66 9.05 3.59
C ILE A 25 -18.70 10.09 2.46
N GLY A 26 -18.32 9.71 1.23
CA GLY A 26 -18.23 10.63 0.10
C GLY A 26 -17.31 11.81 0.38
N GLU A 27 -16.13 11.55 0.97
CA GLU A 27 -15.30 12.62 1.55
C GLU A 27 -14.90 13.67 0.51
N THR A 28 -15.32 14.91 0.77
CA THR A 28 -14.99 16.09 -0.01
C THR A 28 -13.99 16.96 0.73
N SER A 29 -13.20 17.72 -0.03
CA SER A 29 -12.25 18.66 0.56
C SER A 29 -12.97 19.77 1.33
N GLN A 30 -12.40 20.22 2.46
CA GLN A 30 -12.86 21.43 3.17
C GLN A 30 -12.42 22.73 2.46
N THR A 31 -12.43 22.73 1.13
CA THR A 31 -12.12 23.90 0.31
C THR A 31 -13.40 24.46 -0.30
N PRO A 32 -13.46 25.75 -0.67
CA PRO A 32 -14.66 26.37 -1.23
C PRO A 32 -15.24 25.67 -2.48
N TRP A 33 -14.42 24.84 -3.14
CA TRP A 33 -14.79 24.08 -4.35
C TRP A 33 -15.05 22.59 -4.07
N GLY A 34 -14.72 22.11 -2.87
CA GLY A 34 -15.10 20.79 -2.35
C GLY A 34 -14.85 19.56 -3.25
N PRO A 35 -13.71 19.42 -3.96
CA PRO A 35 -13.51 18.28 -4.83
C PRO A 35 -13.50 16.97 -4.01
N PRO A 36 -14.03 15.87 -4.57
CA PRO A 36 -14.02 14.56 -3.94
C PRO A 36 -12.58 14.07 -3.71
N ILE A 37 -12.23 13.78 -2.46
CA ILE A 37 -10.89 13.33 -2.01
C ILE A 37 -10.74 11.82 -2.09
N TYR A 38 -11.85 11.08 -2.01
CA TYR A 38 -11.84 9.62 -2.04
C TYR A 38 -11.02 9.00 -3.20
N PRO A 39 -10.96 9.58 -4.43
CA PRO A 39 -10.14 9.01 -5.50
C PRO A 39 -8.64 9.00 -5.15
N LEU A 40 -8.15 10.07 -4.53
CA LEU A 40 -6.74 10.18 -4.16
C LEU A 40 -6.34 9.12 -3.13
N LYS A 41 -7.20 8.89 -2.12
CA LYS A 41 -6.96 7.88 -1.08
C LYS A 41 -6.95 6.47 -1.67
N ILE A 42 -7.78 6.19 -2.68
CA ILE A 42 -7.75 4.93 -3.43
C ILE A 42 -6.42 4.78 -4.16
N THR A 43 -5.92 5.82 -4.84
CA THR A 43 -4.64 5.77 -5.56
C THR A 43 -3.46 5.48 -4.63
N VAL A 44 -3.47 6.02 -3.42
CA VAL A 44 -2.45 5.72 -2.40
C VAL A 44 -2.47 4.25 -2.02
N VAL A 45 -3.64 3.66 -1.81
CA VAL A 45 -3.78 2.21 -1.52
C VAL A 45 -3.35 1.36 -2.70
N ALA A 46 -3.71 1.75 -3.93
CA ALA A 46 -3.29 1.06 -5.14
C ALA A 46 -1.76 1.07 -5.30
N GLY A 47 -1.11 2.22 -5.08
CA GLY A 47 0.35 2.33 -5.08
C GLY A 47 1.00 1.47 -3.99
N ALA A 48 0.41 1.44 -2.79
CA ALA A 48 0.87 0.59 -1.69
C ALA A 48 0.78 -0.90 -2.02
N LEU A 49 -0.31 -1.34 -2.68
CA LEU A 49 -0.47 -2.72 -3.15
C LEU A 49 0.60 -3.10 -4.18
N LEU A 50 0.86 -2.23 -5.15
CA LEU A 50 1.92 -2.43 -6.15
C LEU A 50 3.30 -2.51 -5.51
N LEU A 51 3.59 -1.65 -4.52
CA LEU A 51 4.82 -1.72 -3.73
C LEU A 51 4.92 -3.02 -2.93
N GLY A 52 3.82 -3.48 -2.33
CA GLY A 52 3.80 -4.73 -1.58
C GLY A 52 4.06 -5.96 -2.44
N MET A 53 3.53 -5.99 -3.67
CA MET A 53 3.88 -7.05 -4.62
C MET A 53 5.37 -7.04 -4.95
N GLN A 54 5.98 -5.87 -5.12
CA GLN A 54 7.43 -5.76 -5.38
C GLN A 54 8.28 -6.25 -4.20
N VAL A 55 7.91 -5.89 -2.96
CA VAL A 55 8.63 -6.34 -1.76
C VAL A 55 8.47 -7.83 -1.54
N LEU A 56 7.30 -8.41 -1.82
CA LEU A 56 7.10 -9.86 -1.79
C LEU A 56 8.00 -10.57 -2.81
N ALA A 57 8.05 -10.09 -4.05
CA ALA A 57 8.90 -10.66 -5.10
C ALA A 57 10.39 -10.60 -4.71
N LYS A 58 10.84 -9.49 -4.12
CA LYS A 58 12.22 -9.36 -3.62
C LYS A 58 12.49 -10.31 -2.46
N PHE A 59 11.56 -10.45 -1.52
CA PHE A 59 11.71 -11.34 -0.37
C PHE A 59 11.85 -12.80 -0.79
N ILE A 60 11.04 -13.26 -1.76
CA ILE A 60 11.16 -14.61 -2.33
C ILE A 60 12.52 -14.81 -2.98
N ARG A 61 13.01 -13.82 -3.75
CA ARG A 61 14.33 -13.87 -4.39
C ARG A 61 15.47 -13.90 -3.38
N ASP A 62 15.39 -13.11 -2.31
CA ASP A 62 16.39 -13.08 -1.25
C ASP A 62 16.44 -14.43 -0.51
N ILE A 63 15.28 -15.07 -0.26
CA ILE A 63 15.21 -16.43 0.30
C ILE A 63 15.80 -17.46 -0.65
N ALA A 64 15.40 -17.42 -1.93
CA ALA A 64 15.90 -18.35 -2.93
C ALA A 64 17.43 -18.23 -3.11
N PHE A 65 17.96 -17.01 -3.05
CA PHE A 65 19.41 -16.77 -3.09
C PHE A 65 20.11 -17.31 -1.85
N GLY A 66 19.56 -17.07 -0.65
CA GLY A 66 20.10 -17.59 0.60
C GLY A 66 20.14 -19.13 0.68
N ILE A 67 19.16 -19.81 0.07
CA ILE A 67 19.12 -21.28 -0.01
C ILE A 67 20.00 -21.80 -1.14
N SER A 68 20.03 -21.13 -2.29
CA SER A 68 20.75 -21.62 -3.48
C SER A 68 22.26 -21.38 -3.43
N GLY A 69 22.76 -20.50 -2.55
CA GLY A 69 24.18 -20.36 -2.23
C GLY A 69 25.13 -20.04 -3.39
N LYS A 70 24.63 -19.65 -4.57
CA LYS A 70 25.46 -19.28 -5.72
C LYS A 70 25.58 -17.77 -5.78
N ALA A 71 26.80 -17.30 -5.47
CA ALA A 71 27.27 -15.93 -5.65
C ALA A 71 27.14 -15.47 -7.10
#